data_AF-A0A1J3DWX5-F1
#
_entry.id   AF-A0A1J3DWX5-F1
#
_cell.length_a   1.000
_cell.length_b   1.000
_cell.length_c   1.000
_cell.angle_alpha   90.00
_cell.angle_beta   90.00
_cell.angle_gamma   90.00
#
_symmetry.space_group_name_H-M   'P 1'
#
loop_
_entity.id
_entity.type
_entity.pdbx_description
1 polymer ?
#
loop_
_entity_poly.entity_id
_entity_poly.type
_entity_poly.pdbx_seq_one_letter_code
_entity_poly.pdbx_strand_id
1 'polypeptide(L)'
;GFEKDLSLLNSLLNCYAKSRAFKEAVNLFKMMAEKDVISWSTMIACYVQNGAATVALRVFNEMMDSGTEPNVATILCVLQACAAAHDLEQGCKTHELAIRKGVETQVKVST
;
A
#
# COMPACT_ATOMS: atom_id res chain seq x y z
N GLY A 1 -5.76 -24.91 -2.90
CA GLY A 1 -6.95 -24.33 -2.23
C GLY A 1 -6.65 -22.89 -1.91
N PHE A 2 -5.77 -22.68 -0.93
CA PHE A 2 -5.35 -21.39 -0.38
C PHE A 2 -5.04 -20.27 -1.38
N GLU A 3 -4.23 -20.50 -2.42
CA GLU A 3 -3.92 -19.44 -3.39
C GLU A 3 -5.15 -18.91 -4.16
N LYS A 4 -6.12 -19.79 -4.47
CA LYS A 4 -7.36 -19.37 -5.12
C LYS A 4 -8.22 -18.55 -4.17
N ASP A 5 -8.26 -18.93 -2.90
CA ASP A 5 -9.01 -18.21 -1.87
C ASP A 5 -8.40 -16.81 -1.64
N LEU A 6 -7.07 -16.70 -1.56
CA LEU A 6 -6.38 -15.42 -1.45
C LEU A 6 -6.62 -14.53 -2.69
N SER A 7 -6.56 -15.09 -3.89
CA SER A 7 -6.87 -14.37 -5.13
C SER A 7 -8.31 -13.86 -5.17
N LEU A 8 -9.28 -14.63 -4.66
CA LEU A 8 -10.68 -14.21 -4.54
C LEU A 8 -10.84 -13.07 -3.54
N LEU A 9 -10.19 -13.18 -2.37
CA LEU A 9 -10.20 -12.13 -1.35
C LEU A 9 -9.57 -10.84 -1.87
N ASN A 10 -8.44 -10.91 -2.57
CA ASN A 10 -7.80 -9.75 -3.22
C ASN A 10 -8.70 -9.10 -4.27
N SER A 11 -9.42 -9.91 -5.06
CA SER A 11 -10.36 -9.40 -6.06
C SER A 11 -11.52 -8.65 -5.42
N LEU A 12 -12.08 -9.21 -4.34
CA LEU A 12 -13.15 -8.59 -3.57
C LEU A 12 -12.68 -7.31 -2.86
N LEU A 13 -11.48 -7.33 -2.29
CA LEU A 13 -10.85 -6.19 -1.64
C LEU A 13 -10.68 -5.01 -2.61
N ASN A 14 -10.15 -5.28 -3.80
CA ASN A 14 -10.01 -4.29 -4.86
C ASN A 14 -11.38 -3.76 -5.36
N CYS A 15 -12.41 -4.61 -5.39
CA CYS A 15 -13.77 -4.18 -5.72
C CYS A 15 -14.30 -3.18 -4.69
N TYR A 16 -14.16 -3.49 -3.38
CA TYR A 16 -14.60 -2.58 -2.32
C TYR A 16 -13.80 -1.27 -2.29
N ALA A 17 -12.48 -1.35 -2.45
CA ALA A 17 -11.60 -0.19 -2.50
C ALA A 17 -12.00 0.80 -3.62
N LYS A 18 -12.45 0.29 -4.78
CA LYS A 18 -12.89 1.11 -5.93
C LYS A 18 -14.35 1.58 -5.85
N SER A 19 -15.21 0.86 -5.12
CA SER A 19 -16.65 1.12 -5.09
C SER A 19 -17.10 2.09 -3.98
N ARG A 20 -16.18 2.93 -3.45
CA ARG A 20 -16.39 3.78 -2.26
C ARG A 20 -16.84 3.02 -0.99
N ALA A 21 -16.69 1.70 -0.98
CA ALA A 21 -17.03 0.82 0.14
C ALA A 21 -15.80 0.65 1.06
N PHE A 22 -15.31 1.80 1.56
CA PHE A 22 -14.05 1.86 2.31
C PHE A 22 -14.12 1.02 3.59
N LYS A 23 -15.25 1.03 4.30
CA LYS A 23 -15.42 0.28 5.56
C LYS A 23 -15.38 -1.23 5.31
N GLU A 24 -16.00 -1.67 4.23
CA GLU A 24 -16.06 -3.06 3.79
C GLU A 24 -14.68 -3.54 3.38
N ALA A 25 -13.91 -2.71 2.65
CA ALA A 25 -12.51 -3.01 2.32
C ALA A 25 -11.66 -3.19 3.59
N VAL A 26 -11.78 -2.27 4.55
CA VAL A 26 -11.05 -2.34 5.83
C VAL A 26 -11.43 -3.60 6.63
N ASN A 27 -12.73 -3.92 6.71
CA ASN A 27 -13.20 -5.09 7.44
C ASN A 27 -12.71 -6.39 6.80
N LEU A 28 -12.84 -6.51 5.48
CA LEU A 28 -12.34 -7.67 4.74
C LEU A 28 -10.84 -7.86 4.97
N PHE A 29 -10.06 -6.80 4.80
CA PHE A 29 -8.60 -6.86 5.00
C PHE A 29 -8.21 -7.34 6.40
N LYS A 30 -8.89 -6.85 7.45
CA LYS A 30 -8.65 -7.29 8.83
C LYS A 30 -8.99 -8.76 9.05
N MET A 31 -9.99 -9.30 8.35
CA MET A 31 -10.40 -10.70 8.45
C MET A 31 -9.52 -11.66 7.65
N MET A 32 -8.71 -11.18 6.70
CA MET A 32 -7.80 -12.03 5.92
C MET A 32 -6.71 -12.63 6.81
N ALA A 33 -6.62 -13.95 6.88
CA ALA A 33 -5.58 -14.65 7.64
C ALA A 33 -4.19 -14.49 6.99
N GLU A 34 -4.14 -14.58 5.66
CA GLU A 34 -2.94 -14.37 4.85
C GLU A 34 -3.11 -13.10 4.01
N LYS A 35 -2.02 -12.36 3.81
CA LYS A 35 -1.98 -11.13 3.03
C LYS A 35 -0.73 -11.14 2.18
N ASP A 36 -0.88 -10.87 0.90
CA ASP A 36 0.23 -10.73 -0.04
C ASP A 36 0.46 -9.27 -0.40
N VAL A 37 1.45 -9.02 -1.25
CA VAL A 37 1.75 -7.68 -1.77
C VAL A 37 0.52 -7.00 -2.39
N ILE A 38 -0.42 -7.74 -2.97
CA ILE A 38 -1.63 -7.20 -3.57
C ILE A 38 -2.60 -6.75 -2.47
N SER A 39 -2.82 -7.55 -1.42
CA SER A 39 -3.67 -7.18 -0.29
C SER A 39 -3.18 -5.89 0.37
N TRP A 40 -1.88 -5.84 0.70
CA TRP A 40 -1.26 -4.70 1.37
C TRP A 40 -1.27 -3.44 0.50
N SER A 41 -0.82 -3.55 -0.76
CA SER A 41 -0.77 -2.40 -1.68
C SER A 41 -2.15 -1.80 -1.95
N THR A 42 -3.17 -2.66 -2.09
CA THR A 42 -4.56 -2.22 -2.28
C THR A 42 -5.04 -1.39 -1.09
N MET A 43 -4.80 -1.86 0.15
CA MET A 43 -5.26 -1.13 1.33
C MET A 43 -4.47 0.15 1.60
N ILE A 44 -3.15 0.14 1.41
CA ILE A 44 -2.33 1.35 1.56
C ILE A 44 -2.84 2.43 0.61
N ALA A 45 -3.01 2.10 -0.68
CA ALA A 45 -3.57 3.03 -1.66
C ALA A 45 -4.99 3.50 -1.27
N CYS A 46 -5.83 2.58 -0.77
CA CYS A 46 -7.19 2.91 -0.34
C CYS A 46 -7.20 3.92 0.83
N TYR A 47 -6.35 3.75 1.85
CA TYR A 47 -6.23 4.71 2.94
C TYR A 47 -5.71 6.07 2.47
N VAL A 48 -4.70 6.10 1.59
CA VAL A 48 -4.17 7.35 1.01
C VAL A 48 -5.25 8.11 0.23
N GLN A 49 -6.01 7.42 -0.62
CA GLN A 49 -7.09 8.02 -1.42
C GLN A 49 -8.24 8.56 -0.56
N ASN A 50 -8.44 8.01 0.64
CA ASN A 50 -9.45 8.47 1.60
C ASN A 50 -8.90 9.51 2.60
N GLY A 51 -7.70 10.07 2.37
CA GLY A 51 -7.10 11.10 3.22
C GLY A 51 -6.60 10.59 4.57
N ALA A 52 -6.54 9.28 4.77
CA ALA A 52 -6.12 8.65 6.02
C ALA A 52 -4.62 8.29 5.97
N ALA A 53 -3.77 9.28 5.65
CA ALA A 53 -2.34 9.10 5.41
C ALA A 53 -1.60 8.44 6.59
N THR A 54 -1.83 8.89 7.83
CA THR A 54 -1.22 8.29 9.02
C THR A 54 -1.57 6.80 9.18
N VAL A 55 -2.79 6.41 8.82
CA VAL A 55 -3.21 5.00 8.87
C VAL A 55 -2.55 4.21 7.75
N ALA A 56 -2.42 4.79 6.55
CA ALA A 56 -1.67 4.18 5.45
C ALA A 56 -0.22 3.88 5.83
N LEU A 57 0.46 4.81 6.53
CA LEU A 57 1.82 4.61 7.01
C LEU A 57 1.91 3.48 8.05
N ARG A 58 0.93 3.38 8.96
CA ARG A 58 0.86 2.26 9.91
C ARG A 58 0.71 0.92 9.19
N VAL A 59 -0.19 0.84 8.21
CA VAL A 59 -0.42 -0.37 7.40
C VAL A 59 0.83 -0.73 6.59
N PHE A 60 1.58 0.26 6.11
CA PHE A 60 2.87 0.01 5.46
C PHE A 60 3.91 -0.56 6.42
N ASN A 61 3.99 -0.07 7.66
CA ASN A 61 4.89 -0.66 8.65
C ASN A 61 4.49 -2.11 8.99
N GLU A 62 3.18 -2.39 9.13
CA GLU A 62 2.67 -3.76 9.31
C GLU A 62 3.06 -4.69 8.14
N MET A 63 3.02 -4.20 6.90
CA MET A 63 3.49 -4.93 5.71
C MET A 63 4.98 -5.26 5.77
N MET A 64 5.80 -4.31 6.23
CA MET A 64 7.25 -4.50 6.39
C MET A 64 7.55 -5.51 7.51
N ASP A 65 6.83 -5.42 8.63
CA ASP A 65 6.95 -6.34 9.77
C ASP A 65 6.51 -7.77 9.40
N SER A 66 5.56 -7.92 8.46
CA SER A 66 5.18 -9.23 7.92
C SER A 66 6.19 -9.80 6.91
N GLY A 67 7.31 -9.10 6.67
CA GLY A 67 8.34 -9.51 5.69
C GLY A 67 7.87 -9.45 4.25
N THR A 68 6.74 -8.79 3.96
CA THR A 68 6.20 -8.67 2.61
C THR A 68 6.84 -7.49 1.91
N GLU A 69 7.57 -7.75 0.83
CA GLU A 69 8.24 -6.68 0.11
C GLU A 69 7.27 -5.76 -0.64
N PRO A 70 7.37 -4.43 -0.49
CA PRO A 70 6.57 -3.48 -1.26
C PRO A 70 7.02 -3.44 -2.72
N ASN A 71 6.05 -3.27 -3.61
CA ASN A 71 6.28 -2.97 -5.01
C ASN A 71 6.41 -1.45 -5.24
N VAL A 72 6.80 -1.06 -6.45
CA VAL A 72 7.03 0.35 -6.82
C VAL A 72 5.80 1.23 -6.56
N ALA A 73 4.60 0.73 -6.89
CA ALA A 73 3.36 1.48 -6.69
C ALA A 73 3.09 1.73 -5.20
N THR A 74 3.32 0.74 -4.35
CA THR A 74 3.22 0.88 -2.89
C THR A 74 4.18 1.95 -2.37
N ILE A 75 5.45 1.92 -2.80
CA ILE A 75 6.46 2.88 -2.36
C ILE A 75 6.06 4.32 -2.73
N LEU A 76 5.57 4.54 -3.96
CA LEU A 76 5.10 5.84 -4.40
C LEU A 76 3.88 6.32 -3.58
N CYS A 77 2.93 5.44 -3.29
CA CYS A 77 1.78 5.77 -2.43
C CYS A 77 2.21 6.14 -1.00
N VAL A 78 3.20 5.43 -0.45
CA VAL A 78 3.73 5.70 0.90
C VAL A 78 4.46 7.03 0.94
N LEU A 79 5.25 7.38 -0.08
CA LEU A 79 5.88 8.70 -0.18
C LEU A 79 4.85 9.83 -0.21
N GLN A 80 3.75 9.65 -0.95
CA GLN A 80 2.62 10.59 -0.94
C GLN A 80 1.98 10.69 0.45
N ALA A 81 1.81 9.55 1.14
CA ALA A 81 1.29 9.52 2.51
C ALA A 81 2.22 10.25 3.50
N CYS A 82 3.54 10.10 3.38
CA CYS A 82 4.52 10.82 4.20
C CYS A 82 4.40 12.33 4.00
N ALA A 83 4.29 12.78 2.74
CA ALA A 83 4.10 14.19 2.44
C ALA A 83 2.78 14.74 3.03
N ALA A 84 1.69 13.98 2.91
CA ALA A 84 0.38 14.36 3.45
C ALA A 84 0.32 14.33 5.00
N ALA A 85 1.08 13.44 5.63
CA ALA A 85 1.15 13.31 7.09
C ALA A 85 2.23 14.19 7.73
N HIS A 86 3.04 14.90 6.93
CA HIS A 86 4.24 15.62 7.36
C HIS A 86 5.26 14.73 8.12
N ASP A 87 5.35 13.46 7.74
CA ASP A 87 6.24 12.48 8.35
C ASP A 87 7.55 12.36 7.55
N LEU A 88 8.48 13.27 7.83
CA LEU A 88 9.77 13.34 7.14
C LEU A 88 10.65 12.12 7.44
N GLU A 89 10.58 11.60 8.66
CA GLU A 89 11.39 10.44 9.07
C GLU A 89 11.02 9.20 8.26
N GLN A 90 9.72 8.88 8.20
CA GLN A 90 9.24 7.78 7.37
C GLN A 90 9.47 8.05 5.88
N GLY A 91 9.34 9.31 5.45
CA GLY A 91 9.67 9.75 4.09
C GLY A 91 11.11 9.41 3.69
N CYS A 92 12.10 9.75 4.53
CA CYS A 92 13.51 9.44 4.27
C CYS A 92 13.77 7.94 4.20
N LYS A 93 13.24 7.14 5.15
CA LYS A 93 13.37 5.68 5.15
C LYS A 93 12.78 5.05 3.87
N THR A 94 11.61 5.52 3.48
CA THR A 94 10.91 5.03 2.28
C THR A 94 11.64 5.43 1.00
N HIS A 95 12.19 6.65 0.95
CA HIS A 95 12.98 7.13 -0.18
C HIS A 95 14.27 6.32 -0.35
N GLU A 96 15.00 6.03 0.74
CA GLU A 96 16.17 5.16 0.70
C GLU A 96 15.81 3.75 0.21
N LEU A 97 14.69 3.19 0.68
CA LEU A 97 14.18 1.91 0.18
C LEU A 97 13.89 1.93 -1.33
N ALA A 98 13.33 3.03 -1.84
CA ALA A 98 13.06 3.22 -3.27
C ALA A 98 14.35 3.17 -4.10
N ILE A 99 15.41 3.85 -3.63
CA ILE A 99 16.73 3.85 -4.27
C ILE A 99 17.32 2.43 -4.29
N ARG A 100 17.29 1.73 -3.15
CA ARG A 100 17.83 0.35 -3.04
C ARG A 100 17.11 -0.63 -3.96
N LYS A 101 15.81 -0.45 -4.17
CA LYS A 101 15.00 -1.28 -5.08
C LYS A 101 15.17 -0.92 -6.57
N GLY A 102 16.01 0.06 -6.90
CA GLY A 102 16.22 0.48 -8.28
C GLY A 102 14.96 1.08 -8.90
N VAL A 103 14.12 1.75 -8.10
CA VAL A 103 13.02 2.56 -8.63
C VAL A 103 13.65 3.75 -9.35
N GLU A 104 14.08 3.54 -10.59
CA GLU A 104 14.53 4.61 -11.47
C GLU A 104 13.37 5.59 -11.57
N THR A 105 13.61 6.82 -11.10
CA THR A 105 12.75 7.97 -11.36
C THR A 105 12.60 8.11 -12.87
N GLN A 106 11.56 7.51 -13.44
CA GLN A 106 11.12 7.78 -14.81
C GLN A 106 10.50 9.18 -14.85
N VAL A 107 11.35 10.19 -14.68
CA VAL A 107 11.04 11.56 -15.08
C VAL A 107 11.69 11.73 -16.45
N LYS A 108 11.10 11.08 -17.46
CA LYS A 108 11.36 11.43 -18.86
C LYS A 108 10.38 12.54 -19.23
N VAL A 109 10.70 13.77 -18.85
CA VAL A 109 10.18 14.94 -19.59
C VAL A 109 10.98 14.98 -20.88
N SER A 110 10.39 14.46 -21.96
CA SER A 110 10.90 14.73 -23.30
C SER A 110 10.74 16.23 -23.57
N THR A 111 11.88 16.86 -23.84
CA THR A 111 12.04 18.24 -24.30
C THR A 111 11.29 18.51 -25.61
#